data_AF-A0A841EI37-F1
#
_entry.id   AF-A0A841EI37-F1
#
_cell.length_a   1.000
_cell.length_b   1.000
_cell.length_c   1.000
_cell.angle_alpha   90.00
_cell.angle_beta   90.00
_cell.angle_gamma   90.00
#
_symmetry.space_group_name_H-M   'P 1'
#
loop_
_entity.id
_entity.type
_entity.pdbx_description
1 polymer ?
#
loop_
_entity_poly.entity_id
_entity_poly.type
_entity_poly.pdbx_seq_one_letter_code
_entity_poly.pdbx_strand_id
1 'polypeptide(L)'
;MLKRLSIFAIYLFIATFSFLASAKQQPEYYEIRVYNFKNVEQKKVVEDYFKDAAIPAFNRLGINPVGVFNEADQKDGIKLYVLIPYKSLDQFSKISSKLASDAVYQQAAKAYLDANFATPAYERYESSLSVAFKDWKKIIAPTTSAPKSERVYEYRLYESHSETKGLSKVHMFNEGGEINLFVRLGFNPVFFAQTIIGGKQPNLVYMTTFDNKASRDEHWKAFGADSEWNRIKALPEYDHAMTKAEIHFLTPTDFSQI
;
A
#
# COMPACT_ATOMS: atom_id res chain seq x y z
N MET A 1 -37.12 -17.09 71.54
CA MET A 1 -36.67 -15.67 71.45
C MET A 1 -35.46 -15.63 70.53
N LEU A 2 -35.48 -14.71 69.56
CA LEU A 2 -34.62 -14.59 68.38
C LEU A 2 -33.11 -14.86 68.57
N LYS A 3 -32.46 -15.43 67.54
CA LYS A 3 -31.43 -14.73 66.74
C LYS A 3 -31.11 -15.46 65.42
N ARG A 4 -31.42 -14.78 64.32
CA ARG A 4 -30.95 -15.02 62.94
C ARG A 4 -29.56 -14.38 62.77
N LEU A 5 -28.75 -14.89 61.83
CA LEU A 5 -27.99 -14.17 60.79
C LEU A 5 -26.91 -15.13 60.23
N SER A 6 -27.08 -15.67 59.02
CA SER A 6 -26.48 -15.14 57.78
C SER A 6 -25.12 -15.76 57.46
N ILE A 7 -25.13 -16.95 56.83
CA ILE A 7 -23.97 -17.50 56.13
C ILE A 7 -23.91 -16.78 54.78
N PHE A 8 -23.12 -15.72 54.74
CA PHE A 8 -22.88 -14.89 53.57
C PHE A 8 -21.90 -15.62 52.64
N ALA A 9 -22.40 -15.88 51.43
CA ALA A 9 -21.69 -16.13 50.18
C ALA A 9 -20.14 -16.13 50.23
N ILE A 10 -19.56 -17.32 50.18
CA ILE A 10 -18.18 -17.51 49.69
C ILE A 10 -18.25 -17.36 48.17
N TYR A 11 -18.21 -16.10 47.71
CA TYR A 11 -17.82 -15.76 46.35
C TYR A 11 -16.33 -16.10 46.20
N LEU A 12 -16.03 -17.32 45.75
CA LEU A 12 -14.69 -17.64 45.26
C LEU A 12 -14.53 -16.92 43.91
N PHE A 13 -13.99 -15.72 44.00
CA PHE A 13 -13.60 -14.86 42.89
C PHE A 13 -12.49 -15.56 42.10
N ILE A 14 -12.86 -16.36 41.09
CA ILE A 14 -11.91 -16.81 40.08
C ILE A 14 -11.52 -15.56 39.29
N ALA A 15 -10.41 -14.94 39.68
CA ALA A 15 -9.76 -13.93 38.87
C ALA A 15 -9.27 -14.61 37.59
N THR A 16 -10.11 -14.60 36.56
CA THR A 16 -9.68 -14.82 35.19
C THR A 16 -8.76 -13.65 34.84
N PHE A 17 -7.46 -13.83 35.08
CA PHE A 17 -6.42 -13.05 34.41
C PHE A 17 -6.51 -13.39 32.92
N SER A 18 -7.41 -12.70 32.22
CA SER A 18 -7.36 -12.63 30.77
C SER A 18 -6.03 -11.96 30.44
N PHE A 19 -5.02 -12.76 30.10
CA PHE A 19 -3.88 -12.28 29.34
C PHE A 19 -4.43 -11.75 28.03
N LEU A 20 -4.77 -10.45 28.01
CA LEU A 20 -4.83 -9.68 26.78
C LEU A 20 -3.38 -9.59 26.29
N ALA A 21 -2.91 -10.66 25.66
CA ALA A 21 -1.80 -10.55 24.75
C ALA A 21 -2.22 -9.49 23.73
N SER A 22 -1.62 -8.31 23.81
CA SER A 22 -1.74 -7.31 22.75
C SER A 22 -1.29 -8.03 21.49
N ALA A 23 -2.26 -8.40 20.64
CA ALA A 23 -1.97 -9.14 19.43
C ALA A 23 -1.03 -8.26 18.62
N LYS A 24 0.27 -8.63 18.57
CA LYS A 24 1.25 -7.89 17.78
C LYS A 24 0.68 -7.77 16.38
N GLN A 25 0.36 -6.54 15.99
CA GLN A 25 -0.22 -6.25 14.70
C GLN A 25 0.74 -6.78 13.63
N GLN A 26 0.24 -7.69 12.81
CA GLN A 26 0.98 -8.30 11.71
C GLN A 26 1.14 -7.27 10.58
N PRO A 27 2.27 -7.27 9.86
CA PRO A 27 2.43 -6.43 8.67
C PRO A 27 1.44 -6.85 7.58
N GLU A 28 0.88 -5.88 6.88
CA GLU A 28 0.17 -6.10 5.63
C GLU A 28 1.14 -6.48 4.51
N TYR A 29 0.58 -7.09 3.47
CA TYR A 29 1.23 -7.34 2.20
C TYR A 29 0.57 -6.46 1.14
N TYR A 30 1.34 -5.92 0.23
CA TYR A 30 0.84 -5.03 -0.81
C TYR A 30 1.16 -5.64 -2.17
N GLU A 31 0.12 -5.90 -2.95
CA GLU A 31 0.27 -6.18 -4.37
C GLU A 31 0.19 -4.86 -5.14
N ILE A 32 1.22 -4.57 -5.95
CA ILE A 32 1.17 -3.51 -6.94
C ILE A 32 0.99 -4.17 -8.30
N ARG A 33 -0.12 -3.86 -8.98
CA ARG A 33 -0.29 -4.18 -10.40
C ARG A 33 -0.07 -2.95 -11.25
N VAL A 34 0.66 -3.11 -12.34
CA VAL A 34 0.86 -2.06 -13.35
C VAL A 34 0.35 -2.58 -14.69
N TYR A 35 -0.77 -2.03 -15.14
CA TYR A 35 -1.36 -2.34 -16.45
C TYR A 35 -0.78 -1.42 -17.51
N ASN A 36 -0.51 -1.97 -18.69
CA ASN A 36 -0.13 -1.23 -19.89
C ASN A 36 -1.23 -1.38 -20.95
N PHE A 37 -1.52 -0.29 -21.66
CA PHE A 37 -2.58 -0.22 -22.65
C PHE A 37 -2.07 0.32 -23.98
N LYS A 38 -2.62 -0.22 -25.05
CA LYS A 38 -2.43 0.29 -26.41
C LYS A 38 -3.17 1.61 -26.64
N ASN A 39 -4.33 1.76 -26.02
CA ASN A 39 -5.22 2.91 -26.21
C ASN A 39 -6.12 3.16 -24.99
N VAL A 40 -6.88 4.26 -25.05
CA VAL A 40 -7.74 4.71 -23.95
C VAL A 40 -8.98 3.83 -23.77
N GLU A 41 -9.43 3.14 -24.82
CA GLU A 41 -10.58 2.23 -24.76
C GLU A 41 -10.27 1.01 -23.90
N GLN A 42 -9.07 0.42 -24.05
CA GLN A 42 -8.60 -0.67 -23.19
C GLN A 42 -8.50 -0.21 -21.74
N LYS A 43 -7.91 0.96 -21.51
CA LYS A 43 -7.82 1.54 -20.16
C LYS A 43 -9.21 1.68 -19.53
N LYS A 44 -10.19 2.17 -20.29
CA LYS A 44 -11.57 2.33 -19.81
C LYS A 44 -12.20 1.00 -19.39
N VAL A 45 -11.99 -0.07 -20.16
CA VAL A 45 -12.47 -1.43 -19.80
C VAL A 45 -11.89 -1.87 -18.45
N VAL A 46 -10.59 -1.63 -18.21
CA VAL A 46 -9.94 -2.01 -16.95
C VAL A 46 -10.37 -1.10 -15.79
N GLU A 47 -10.56 0.21 -16.02
CA GLU A 47 -11.10 1.12 -15.02
C GLU A 47 -12.51 0.72 -14.59
N ASP A 48 -13.40 0.40 -15.53
CA ASP A 48 -14.75 -0.08 -15.25
C ASP A 48 -14.74 -1.40 -14.49
N TYR A 49 -13.86 -2.32 -14.87
CA TYR A 49 -13.65 -3.56 -14.13
C TYR A 49 -13.27 -3.32 -12.67
N PHE A 50 -12.30 -2.43 -12.39
CA PHE A 50 -11.93 -2.14 -11.01
C PHE A 50 -13.05 -1.45 -10.25
N LYS A 51 -13.68 -0.46 -10.86
CA LYS A 51 -14.77 0.33 -10.27
C LYS A 51 -15.99 -0.52 -9.92
N ASP A 52 -16.47 -1.29 -10.89
CA ASP A 52 -17.80 -1.90 -10.83
C ASP A 52 -17.75 -3.38 -10.38
N ALA A 53 -16.61 -4.06 -10.54
CA ALA A 53 -16.47 -5.48 -10.18
C ALA A 53 -15.42 -5.75 -9.10
N ALA A 54 -14.16 -5.40 -9.34
CA ALA A 54 -13.04 -5.87 -8.52
C ALA A 54 -13.01 -5.23 -7.13
N ILE A 55 -13.09 -3.89 -7.03
CA ILE A 55 -13.09 -3.20 -5.72
C ILE A 55 -14.29 -3.61 -4.87
N PRO A 56 -15.54 -3.66 -5.38
CA PRO A 56 -16.66 -4.19 -4.62
C PRO A 56 -16.44 -5.62 -4.11
N ALA A 57 -15.84 -6.50 -4.92
CA ALA A 57 -15.53 -7.87 -4.50
C ALA A 57 -14.41 -7.94 -3.45
N PHE A 58 -13.34 -7.17 -3.63
CA PHE A 58 -12.27 -7.02 -2.64
C PHE A 58 -12.82 -6.54 -1.29
N ASN A 59 -13.70 -5.54 -1.30
CA ASN A 59 -14.35 -5.04 -0.09
C ASN A 59 -15.14 -6.13 0.64
N ARG A 60 -15.93 -6.96 -0.08
CA ARG A 60 -16.65 -8.12 0.51
C ARG A 60 -15.70 -9.15 1.12
N LEU A 61 -14.50 -9.28 0.58
CA LEU A 61 -13.44 -10.17 1.08
C LEU A 61 -12.55 -9.52 2.15
N GLY A 62 -12.90 -8.31 2.61
CA GLY A 62 -12.17 -7.58 3.64
C GLY A 62 -10.80 -7.06 3.20
N ILE A 63 -10.63 -6.83 1.90
CA ILE A 63 -9.47 -6.20 1.25
C ILE A 63 -9.84 -4.75 0.94
N ASN A 64 -9.37 -3.83 1.77
CA ASN A 64 -9.56 -2.38 1.62
C ASN A 64 -8.54 -1.63 2.52
N PRO A 65 -8.17 -0.39 2.15
CA PRO A 65 -8.58 0.33 0.93
C PRO A 65 -7.76 -0.11 -0.30
N VAL A 66 -8.40 -0.17 -1.48
CA VAL A 66 -7.77 -0.42 -2.78
C VAL A 66 -7.57 0.90 -3.53
N GLY A 67 -6.32 1.17 -3.92
CA GLY A 67 -5.97 2.36 -4.69
C GLY A 67 -5.88 2.07 -6.18
N VAL A 68 -6.42 2.96 -7.02
CA VAL A 68 -6.35 2.85 -8.49
C VAL A 68 -5.95 4.21 -9.06
N PHE A 69 -4.79 4.26 -9.71
CA PHE A 69 -4.14 5.51 -10.10
C PHE A 69 -3.69 5.52 -11.56
N ASN A 70 -3.83 6.67 -12.21
CA ASN A 70 -3.28 6.94 -13.54
C ASN A 70 -1.83 7.41 -13.42
N GLU A 71 -0.96 7.01 -14.35
CA GLU A 71 0.35 7.65 -14.49
C GLU A 71 0.17 9.05 -15.07
N ALA A 72 0.64 10.07 -14.36
CA ALA A 72 0.32 11.48 -14.65
C ALA A 72 1.04 12.00 -15.90
N ASP A 73 2.29 11.58 -16.11
CA ASP A 73 3.15 12.00 -17.21
C ASP A 73 3.03 11.10 -18.45
N GLN A 74 2.53 9.86 -18.30
CA GLN A 74 2.32 8.88 -19.39
C GLN A 74 3.54 8.70 -20.33
N LYS A 75 4.74 9.01 -19.84
CA LYS A 75 5.99 9.04 -20.63
C LYS A 75 6.34 7.68 -21.21
N ASP A 76 5.92 6.62 -20.53
CA ASP A 76 6.21 5.22 -20.87
C ASP A 76 4.93 4.49 -21.33
N GLY A 77 4.00 5.23 -21.93
CA GLY A 77 2.71 4.73 -22.39
C GLY A 77 1.57 4.97 -21.40
N ILE A 78 0.38 4.52 -21.78
CA ILE A 78 -0.81 4.65 -20.96
C ILE A 78 -0.76 3.55 -19.90
N LYS A 79 -0.69 3.94 -18.62
CA LYS A 79 -0.62 2.99 -17.49
C LYS A 79 -1.65 3.25 -16.41
N LEU A 80 -2.02 2.17 -15.73
CA LEU A 80 -2.85 2.18 -14.53
C LEU A 80 -2.15 1.37 -13.43
N TYR A 81 -1.92 2.01 -12.28
CA TYR A 81 -1.33 1.42 -11.09
C TYR A 81 -2.45 1.04 -10.11
N VAL A 82 -2.38 -0.17 -9.57
CA VAL A 82 -3.37 -0.68 -8.60
C VAL A 82 -2.65 -1.17 -7.36
N LEU A 83 -3.01 -0.63 -6.20
CA LEU A 83 -2.50 -1.00 -4.88
C LEU A 83 -3.56 -1.81 -4.14
N ILE A 84 -3.26 -3.08 -3.85
CA ILE A 84 -4.18 -4.02 -3.19
C ILE A 84 -3.55 -4.52 -1.87
N PRO A 85 -4.12 -4.17 -0.70
CA PRO A 85 -3.60 -4.65 0.58
C PRO A 85 -4.17 -6.03 0.98
N TYR A 86 -3.31 -6.90 1.49
CA TYR A 86 -3.67 -8.19 2.05
C TYR A 86 -3.19 -8.30 3.49
N LYS A 87 -4.03 -8.88 4.35
CA LYS A 87 -3.72 -9.12 5.76
C LYS A 87 -2.77 -10.31 5.97
N SER A 88 -2.61 -11.16 4.95
CA SER A 88 -1.75 -12.34 4.97
C SER A 88 -1.48 -12.90 3.57
N LEU A 89 -0.42 -13.70 3.43
CA LEU A 89 -0.16 -14.49 2.22
C LEU A 89 -1.27 -15.50 1.91
N ASP A 90 -1.96 -16.02 2.93
CA ASP A 90 -3.11 -16.92 2.72
C ASP A 90 -4.25 -16.19 2.00
N GLN A 91 -4.56 -14.96 2.42
CA GLN A 91 -5.57 -14.13 1.76
C GLN A 91 -5.18 -13.82 0.30
N PHE A 92 -3.91 -13.47 0.05
CA PHE A 92 -3.38 -13.27 -1.30
C PHE A 92 -3.51 -14.54 -2.15
N SER A 93 -3.05 -15.69 -1.65
CA SER A 93 -3.06 -16.96 -2.42
C SER A 93 -4.46 -17.44 -2.79
N LYS A 94 -5.47 -17.10 -1.99
CA LYS A 94 -6.87 -17.53 -2.18
C LYS A 94 -7.68 -16.57 -3.03
N ILE A 95 -7.20 -15.36 -3.32
CA ILE A 95 -8.02 -14.30 -3.91
C ILE A 95 -8.63 -14.71 -5.24
N SER A 96 -7.86 -15.33 -6.13
CA SER A 96 -8.34 -15.77 -7.45
C SER A 96 -9.48 -16.77 -7.33
N SER A 97 -9.37 -17.75 -6.42
CA SER A 97 -10.44 -18.75 -6.19
C SER A 97 -11.71 -18.12 -5.59
N LYS A 98 -11.54 -17.11 -4.73
CA LYS A 98 -12.67 -16.39 -4.13
C LYS A 98 -13.41 -15.55 -5.17
N LEU A 99 -12.69 -14.85 -6.03
CA LEU A 99 -13.27 -14.10 -7.15
C LEU A 99 -13.93 -15.02 -8.18
N ALA A 100 -13.32 -16.16 -8.49
CA ALA A 100 -13.91 -17.16 -9.40
C ALA A 100 -15.26 -17.69 -8.88
N SER A 101 -15.42 -17.81 -7.57
CA SER A 101 -16.64 -18.34 -6.94
C SER A 101 -17.70 -17.26 -6.65
N ASP A 102 -17.39 -15.98 -6.87
CA ASP A 102 -18.29 -14.86 -6.59
C ASP A 102 -19.11 -14.51 -7.83
N ALA A 103 -20.37 -14.98 -7.87
CA ALA A 103 -21.26 -14.77 -9.02
C ALA A 103 -21.51 -13.28 -9.34
N VAL A 104 -21.55 -12.42 -8.32
CA VAL A 104 -21.75 -10.97 -8.52
C VAL A 104 -20.52 -10.37 -9.21
N TYR A 105 -19.31 -10.75 -8.77
CA TYR A 105 -18.07 -10.37 -9.42
C TYR A 105 -18.00 -10.91 -10.86
N GLN A 106 -18.29 -12.19 -11.08
CA GLN A 106 -18.22 -12.80 -12.42
C GLN A 106 -19.14 -12.06 -13.41
N GLN A 107 -20.36 -11.73 -12.98
CA GLN A 107 -21.30 -10.99 -13.82
C GLN A 107 -20.81 -9.56 -14.12
N ALA A 108 -20.33 -8.84 -13.10
CA ALA A 108 -19.87 -7.46 -13.25
C ALA A 108 -18.53 -7.36 -14.04
N ALA A 109 -17.66 -8.37 -13.91
CA ALA A 109 -16.35 -8.42 -14.55
C ALA A 109 -16.37 -8.95 -15.99
N LYS A 110 -17.54 -9.35 -16.51
CA LYS A 110 -17.66 -10.07 -17.78
C LYS A 110 -16.94 -9.40 -18.95
N ALA A 111 -17.07 -8.08 -19.11
CA ALA A 111 -16.43 -7.35 -20.20
C ALA A 111 -14.88 -7.41 -20.14
N TYR A 112 -14.32 -7.52 -18.93
CA TYR A 112 -12.88 -7.65 -18.71
C TYR A 112 -12.39 -9.09 -18.82
N LEU A 113 -13.09 -10.04 -18.17
CA LEU A 113 -12.69 -11.45 -18.13
C LEU A 113 -12.86 -12.15 -19.49
N ASP A 114 -13.91 -11.79 -20.24
CA ASP A 114 -14.25 -12.41 -21.52
C ASP A 114 -13.84 -11.53 -22.72
N ALA A 115 -12.90 -10.60 -22.53
CA ALA A 115 -12.48 -9.69 -23.58
C ALA A 115 -12.02 -10.44 -24.84
N ASN A 116 -12.52 -10.01 -26.00
CA ASN A 116 -12.26 -10.69 -27.27
C ASN A 116 -10.77 -10.58 -27.67
N PHE A 117 -10.21 -11.60 -28.30
CA PHE A 117 -8.84 -11.60 -28.82
C PHE A 117 -8.51 -10.39 -29.72
N ALA A 118 -9.47 -9.92 -30.54
CA ALA A 118 -9.30 -8.76 -31.41
C ALA A 118 -9.40 -7.41 -30.66
N THR A 119 -10.01 -7.40 -29.47
CA THR A 119 -10.17 -6.22 -28.61
C THR A 119 -9.83 -6.60 -27.15
N PRO A 120 -8.58 -6.97 -26.86
CA PRO A 120 -8.21 -7.46 -25.54
C PRO A 120 -8.32 -6.32 -24.52
N ALA A 121 -8.64 -6.64 -23.26
CA ALA A 121 -8.86 -5.64 -22.21
C ALA A 121 -7.60 -4.79 -21.89
N TYR A 122 -6.40 -5.34 -22.08
CA TYR A 122 -5.12 -4.70 -21.84
C TYR A 122 -4.03 -5.38 -22.68
N GLU A 123 -2.85 -4.76 -22.83
CA GLU A 123 -1.71 -5.43 -23.49
C GLU A 123 -1.00 -6.39 -22.53
N ARG A 124 -0.72 -5.92 -21.31
CA ARG A 124 -0.14 -6.71 -20.23
C ARG A 124 -0.42 -6.04 -18.88
N TYR A 125 -0.37 -6.80 -17.81
CA TYR A 125 -0.06 -6.25 -16.50
C TYR A 125 1.09 -7.01 -15.87
N GLU A 126 1.89 -6.30 -15.09
CA GLU A 126 2.89 -6.86 -14.19
C GLU A 126 2.37 -6.78 -12.75
N SER A 127 2.84 -7.69 -11.89
CA SER A 127 2.49 -7.69 -10.48
C SER A 127 3.73 -7.89 -9.62
N SER A 128 3.85 -7.11 -8.55
CA SER A 128 4.80 -7.35 -7.47
C SER A 128 4.06 -7.55 -6.15
N LEU A 129 4.71 -8.23 -5.21
CA LEU A 129 4.23 -8.41 -3.84
C LEU A 129 5.30 -7.88 -2.89
N SER A 130 4.89 -7.03 -1.97
CA SER A 130 5.74 -6.42 -0.96
C SER A 130 5.17 -6.65 0.44
N VAL A 131 6.03 -6.64 1.46
CA VAL A 131 5.64 -6.72 2.87
C VAL A 131 5.85 -5.37 3.54
N ALA A 132 4.86 -4.92 4.30
CA ALA A 132 4.89 -3.65 4.99
C ALA A 132 6.08 -3.55 5.97
N PHE A 133 6.64 -2.35 6.08
CA PHE A 133 7.70 -2.06 7.05
C PHE A 133 7.21 -2.24 8.49
N LYS A 134 8.13 -2.60 9.39
CA LYS A 134 7.80 -2.89 10.79
C LYS A 134 7.27 -1.65 11.53
N ASP A 135 7.71 -0.46 11.13
CA ASP A 135 7.29 0.82 11.71
C ASP A 135 6.15 1.47 10.90
N TRP A 136 5.65 0.80 9.85
CA TRP A 136 4.50 1.22 9.04
C TRP A 136 3.70 0.02 8.52
N LYS A 137 3.03 -0.68 9.44
CA LYS A 137 2.50 -2.04 9.18
C LYS A 137 1.24 -2.11 8.33
N LYS A 138 0.58 -0.99 8.07
CA LYS A 138 -0.68 -0.93 7.31
C LYS A 138 -0.73 0.29 6.41
N ILE A 139 -1.54 0.23 5.36
CA ILE A 139 -1.90 1.42 4.61
C ILE A 139 -2.57 2.43 5.54
N ILE A 140 -2.18 3.70 5.38
CA ILE A 140 -2.88 4.83 5.98
C ILE A 140 -3.48 5.67 4.84
N ALA A 141 -4.78 5.94 4.95
CA ALA A 141 -5.45 6.83 4.01
C ALA A 141 -4.90 8.26 4.17
N PRO A 142 -4.53 8.94 3.09
CA PRO A 142 -4.03 10.30 3.15
C PRO A 142 -4.95 11.31 3.82
N THR A 143 -4.37 12.23 4.58
CA THR A 143 -5.06 13.34 5.26
C THR A 143 -4.98 14.68 4.50
N THR A 144 -4.61 14.65 3.21
CA THR A 144 -4.46 15.86 2.37
C THR A 144 -5.78 16.64 2.28
N SER A 145 -5.70 17.97 2.29
CA SER A 145 -6.85 18.88 2.22
C SER A 145 -7.41 19.04 0.80
N ALA A 146 -6.60 18.83 -0.23
CA ALA A 146 -7.02 19.04 -1.61
C ALA A 146 -8.11 18.05 -2.08
N PRO A 147 -8.97 18.44 -3.04
CA PRO A 147 -9.84 17.51 -3.75
C PRO A 147 -9.03 16.39 -4.41
N LYS A 148 -9.59 15.17 -4.52
CA LYS A 148 -8.89 14.01 -5.12
C LYS A 148 -8.31 14.31 -6.51
N SER A 149 -9.02 15.08 -7.32
CA SER A 149 -8.62 15.47 -8.68
C SER A 149 -7.36 16.32 -8.75
N GLU A 150 -6.96 16.97 -7.65
CA GLU A 150 -5.77 17.82 -7.58
C GLU A 150 -4.58 17.11 -6.95
N ARG A 151 -4.84 16.07 -6.14
CA ARG A 151 -3.81 15.35 -5.40
C ARG A 151 -2.81 14.68 -6.34
N VAL A 152 -1.55 14.74 -5.95
CA VAL A 152 -0.46 14.04 -6.62
C VAL A 152 0.10 12.99 -5.68
N TYR A 153 0.13 11.75 -6.14
CA TYR A 153 0.77 10.64 -5.46
C TYR A 153 2.16 10.42 -6.08
N GLU A 154 3.11 10.06 -5.25
CA GLU A 154 4.48 9.78 -5.69
C GLU A 154 4.84 8.36 -5.26
N TYR A 155 4.76 7.43 -6.21
CA TYR A 155 5.21 6.06 -6.03
C TYR A 155 6.70 5.99 -6.36
N ARG A 156 7.49 5.48 -5.41
CA ARG A 156 8.92 5.33 -5.58
C ARG A 156 9.36 3.89 -5.37
N LEU A 157 10.29 3.45 -6.22
CA LEU A 157 11.00 2.18 -6.11
C LEU A 157 12.49 2.46 -5.99
N TYR A 158 13.09 1.98 -4.90
CA TYR A 158 14.51 2.14 -4.62
C TYR A 158 15.21 0.80 -4.75
N GLU A 159 16.10 0.69 -5.74
CA GLU A 159 16.92 -0.48 -6.00
C GLU A 159 18.22 -0.42 -5.18
N SER A 160 18.72 -1.60 -4.81
CA SER A 160 20.02 -1.77 -4.15
C SER A 160 20.83 -2.84 -4.89
N HIS A 161 22.16 -2.76 -4.84
CA HIS A 161 23.05 -3.67 -5.57
C HIS A 161 23.33 -5.01 -4.85
N SER A 162 22.81 -5.20 -3.64
CA SER A 162 22.89 -6.46 -2.90
C SER A 162 21.80 -6.53 -1.84
N GLU A 163 21.43 -7.73 -1.40
CA GLU A 163 20.41 -7.94 -0.37
C GLU A 163 20.81 -7.29 0.95
N THR A 164 22.10 -7.34 1.30
CA THR A 164 22.62 -6.67 2.51
C THR A 164 22.41 -5.16 2.44
N LYS A 165 22.66 -4.53 1.27
CA LYS A 165 22.43 -3.09 1.09
C LYS A 165 20.95 -2.73 0.98
N GLY A 166 20.13 -3.61 0.40
CA GLY A 166 18.68 -3.49 0.45
C GLY A 166 18.15 -3.47 1.88
N LEU A 167 18.61 -4.40 2.73
CA LEU A 167 18.28 -4.43 4.15
C LEU A 167 18.79 -3.20 4.89
N SER A 168 20.00 -2.70 4.58
CA SER A 168 20.50 -1.42 5.13
C SER A 168 19.59 -0.25 4.77
N LYS A 169 19.05 -0.17 3.54
CA LYS A 169 18.10 0.90 3.18
C LYS A 169 16.76 0.73 3.89
N VAL A 170 16.24 -0.49 4.01
CA VAL A 170 15.03 -0.77 4.83
C VAL A 170 15.26 -0.36 6.29
N HIS A 171 16.47 -0.60 6.82
CA HIS A 171 16.85 -0.18 8.16
C HIS A 171 16.91 1.34 8.31
N MET A 172 17.41 2.07 7.31
CA MET A 172 17.37 3.54 7.31
C MET A 172 15.94 4.08 7.49
N PHE A 173 14.97 3.47 6.79
CA PHE A 173 13.58 3.89 6.89
C PHE A 173 12.97 3.63 8.27
N ASN A 174 13.22 2.44 8.82
CA ASN A 174 12.67 2.03 10.11
C ASN A 174 13.53 2.58 11.26
N GLU A 175 14.63 1.90 11.60
CA GLU A 175 15.51 2.22 12.72
C GLU A 175 16.27 3.53 12.55
N GLY A 176 16.62 3.89 11.32
CA GLY A 176 17.30 5.15 11.01
C GLY A 176 16.40 6.38 11.17
N GLY A 177 15.09 6.20 11.27
CA GLY A 177 14.13 7.28 11.54
C GLY A 177 13.62 8.02 10.31
N GLU A 178 13.87 7.55 9.08
CA GLU A 178 13.36 8.20 7.87
C GLU A 178 11.82 8.24 7.84
N ILE A 179 11.12 7.19 8.30
CA ILE A 179 9.65 7.21 8.42
C ILE A 179 9.19 8.37 9.32
N ASN A 180 9.81 8.54 10.48
CA ASN A 180 9.47 9.61 11.42
C ASN A 180 9.70 10.98 10.80
N LEU A 181 10.75 11.12 10.00
CA LEU A 181 11.04 12.34 9.25
C LEU A 181 9.96 12.65 8.21
N PHE A 182 9.52 11.66 7.42
CA PHE A 182 8.42 11.82 6.46
C PHE A 182 7.13 12.27 7.14
N VAL A 183 6.79 11.65 8.27
CA VAL A 183 5.62 12.03 9.07
C VAL A 183 5.75 13.45 9.62
N ARG A 184 6.89 13.78 10.24
CA ARG A 184 7.17 15.11 10.81
C ARG A 184 7.08 16.21 9.76
N LEU A 185 7.57 15.93 8.55
CA LEU A 185 7.58 16.88 7.45
C LEU A 185 6.29 16.89 6.62
N GLY A 186 5.26 16.13 7.00
CA GLY A 186 3.95 16.20 6.36
C GLY A 186 3.86 15.53 4.99
N PHE A 187 4.69 14.53 4.70
CA PHE A 187 4.69 13.83 3.39
C PHE A 187 3.43 12.99 3.10
N ASN A 188 2.51 12.87 4.06
CA ASN A 188 1.31 12.02 3.99
C ASN A 188 1.61 10.63 3.39
N PRO A 189 2.52 9.85 3.99
CA PRO A 189 2.84 8.52 3.47
C PRO A 189 1.61 7.61 3.48
N VAL A 190 1.40 6.89 2.38
CA VAL A 190 0.37 5.87 2.24
C VAL A 190 0.88 4.54 2.77
N PHE A 191 2.07 4.12 2.30
CA PHE A 191 2.74 2.89 2.74
C PHE A 191 4.25 2.96 2.53
N PHE A 192 4.97 2.10 3.26
CA PHE A 192 6.37 1.72 3.01
C PHE A 192 6.49 0.19 3.06
N ALA A 193 7.20 -0.42 2.12
CA ALA A 193 7.29 -1.86 2.03
C ALA A 193 8.56 -2.37 1.33
N GLN A 194 8.96 -3.59 1.68
CA GLN A 194 10.05 -4.32 1.02
C GLN A 194 9.44 -5.28 0.00
N THR A 195 9.89 -5.24 -1.25
CA THR A 195 9.42 -6.19 -2.27
C THR A 195 9.98 -7.58 -2.01
N ILE A 196 9.11 -8.58 -1.99
CA ILE A 196 9.46 -9.99 -1.77
C ILE A 196 9.26 -10.83 -3.04
N ILE A 197 8.41 -10.40 -3.97
CA ILE A 197 8.24 -11.02 -5.29
C ILE A 197 8.07 -9.89 -6.34
N GLY A 198 8.80 -9.96 -7.45
CA GLY A 198 8.70 -8.99 -8.55
C GLY A 198 10.05 -8.71 -9.22
N GLY A 199 10.06 -7.81 -10.20
CA GLY A 199 11.28 -7.36 -10.87
C GLY A 199 12.13 -6.39 -10.05
N LYS A 200 13.34 -6.11 -10.54
CA LYS A 200 14.29 -5.10 -9.99
C LYS A 200 14.69 -5.34 -8.53
N GLN A 201 14.77 -6.60 -8.11
CA GLN A 201 15.18 -6.94 -6.74
C GLN A 201 16.71 -6.88 -6.54
N PRO A 202 17.19 -6.60 -5.31
CA PRO A 202 16.39 -6.20 -4.14
C PRO A 202 15.93 -4.74 -4.25
N ASN A 203 14.68 -4.49 -3.84
CA ASN A 203 14.15 -3.14 -3.75
C ASN A 203 13.17 -2.96 -2.58
N LEU A 204 12.98 -1.71 -2.21
CA LEU A 204 11.84 -1.26 -1.42
C LEU A 204 10.98 -0.31 -2.24
N VAL A 205 9.72 -0.22 -1.86
CA VAL A 205 8.72 0.64 -2.50
C VAL A 205 7.97 1.43 -1.45
N TYR A 206 7.58 2.66 -1.78
CA TYR A 206 6.72 3.47 -0.94
C TYR A 206 5.90 4.43 -1.78
N MET A 207 4.85 4.98 -1.17
CA MET A 207 4.02 5.99 -1.80
C MET A 207 3.69 7.10 -0.83
N THR A 208 3.89 8.34 -1.26
CA THR A 208 3.50 9.57 -0.55
C THR A 208 2.46 10.34 -1.34
N THR A 209 1.79 11.31 -0.72
CA THR A 209 0.83 12.16 -1.44
C THR A 209 0.84 13.58 -0.94
N PHE A 210 0.46 14.48 -1.84
CA PHE A 210 0.53 15.91 -1.66
C PHE A 210 -0.70 16.56 -2.29
N ASP A 211 -1.04 17.74 -1.81
CA ASP A 211 -2.19 18.50 -2.33
C ASP A 211 -2.06 18.79 -3.83
N ASN A 212 -0.84 18.99 -4.31
CA ASN A 212 -0.48 19.17 -5.72
C ASN A 212 1.05 19.09 -5.90
N LYS A 213 1.52 19.26 -7.14
CA LYS A 213 2.96 19.23 -7.46
C LYS A 213 3.77 20.34 -6.76
N ALA A 214 3.22 21.54 -6.58
CA ALA A 214 3.94 22.63 -5.92
C ALA A 214 4.18 22.32 -4.44
N SER A 215 3.13 21.86 -3.75
CA SER A 215 3.24 21.35 -2.37
C SER A 215 4.28 20.24 -2.27
N ARG A 216 4.24 19.25 -3.17
CA ARG A 216 5.26 18.20 -3.26
C ARG A 216 6.68 18.76 -3.34
N ASP A 217 6.92 19.73 -4.23
CA ASP A 217 8.25 20.29 -4.45
C ASP A 217 8.77 21.04 -3.21
N GLU A 218 7.88 21.74 -2.48
CA GLU A 218 8.20 22.37 -1.20
C GLU A 218 8.60 21.35 -0.12
N HIS A 219 7.86 20.23 -0.02
CA HIS A 219 8.16 19.17 0.94
C HIS A 219 9.53 18.52 0.68
N TRP A 220 9.87 18.25 -0.59
CA TRP A 220 11.19 17.71 -0.94
C TRP A 220 12.32 18.71 -0.72
N LYS A 221 12.08 20.01 -0.93
CA LYS A 221 13.04 21.07 -0.58
C LYS A 221 13.29 21.08 0.93
N ALA A 222 12.23 21.01 1.75
CA ALA A 222 12.33 20.94 3.20
C ALA A 222 13.10 19.70 3.66
N PHE A 223 12.78 18.53 3.10
CA PHE A 223 13.47 17.27 3.38
C PHE A 223 14.97 17.35 3.09
N GLY A 224 15.37 17.89 1.93
CA GLY A 224 16.78 18.05 1.56
C GLY A 224 17.56 18.99 2.50
N ALA A 225 16.89 20.01 3.05
CA ALA A 225 17.47 20.97 3.98
C ALA A 225 17.47 20.49 5.45
N ASP A 226 16.76 19.41 5.76
CA ASP A 226 16.54 18.96 7.12
C ASP A 226 17.83 18.43 7.78
N SER A 227 18.14 18.90 9.00
CA SER A 227 19.36 18.51 9.70
C SER A 227 19.37 17.03 10.09
N GLU A 228 18.22 16.44 10.40
CA GLU A 228 18.10 15.03 10.76
C GLU A 228 18.28 14.15 9.54
N TRP A 229 17.72 14.53 8.39
CA TRP A 229 18.02 13.86 7.12
C TRP A 229 19.52 13.88 6.80
N ASN A 230 20.13 15.06 6.91
CA ASN A 230 21.54 15.25 6.61
C ASN A 230 22.44 14.44 7.56
N ARG A 231 22.02 14.26 8.82
CA ARG A 231 22.66 13.36 9.78
C ARG A 231 22.49 11.89 9.37
N ILE A 232 21.25 11.44 9.14
CA ILE A 232 20.92 10.05 8.81
C ILE A 232 21.69 9.60 7.56
N LYS A 233 21.61 10.36 6.46
CA LYS A 233 22.24 9.97 5.18
C LYS A 233 23.77 9.90 5.22
N ALA A 234 24.39 10.54 6.22
CA ALA A 234 25.84 10.56 6.41
C ALA A 234 26.35 9.39 7.29
N LEU A 235 25.46 8.58 7.85
CA LEU A 235 25.83 7.45 8.69
C LEU A 235 26.49 6.33 7.86
N PRO A 236 27.66 5.79 8.27
CA PRO A 236 28.41 4.80 7.49
C PRO A 236 27.63 3.51 7.16
N GLU A 237 26.75 3.06 8.06
CA GLU A 237 25.92 1.86 7.86
C GLU A 237 24.97 1.98 6.66
N TYR A 238 24.71 3.19 6.20
CA TYR A 238 23.82 3.49 5.08
C TYR A 238 24.53 3.89 3.79
N ASP A 239 25.86 3.89 3.80
CA ASP A 239 26.66 4.23 2.63
C ASP A 239 26.29 3.30 1.45
N HIS A 240 25.98 3.90 0.30
CA HIS A 240 25.53 3.21 -0.93
C HIS A 240 24.38 2.21 -0.71
N ALA A 241 23.50 2.45 0.26
CA ALA A 241 22.35 1.56 0.53
C ALA A 241 21.34 1.53 -0.63
N MET A 242 21.37 2.53 -1.53
CA MET A 242 20.52 2.61 -2.72
C MET A 242 21.38 2.95 -3.94
N THR A 243 21.11 2.30 -5.07
CA THR A 243 21.79 2.55 -6.35
C THR A 243 20.94 3.33 -7.34
N LYS A 244 19.62 3.15 -7.31
CA LYS A 244 18.71 3.79 -8.26
C LYS A 244 17.36 4.06 -7.60
N ALA A 245 16.80 5.22 -7.94
CA ALA A 245 15.45 5.60 -7.58
C ALA A 245 14.61 5.75 -8.85
N GLU A 246 13.50 5.02 -8.91
CA GLU A 246 12.44 5.25 -9.89
C GLU A 246 11.32 6.03 -9.23
N ILE A 247 10.81 7.04 -9.92
CA ILE A 247 9.79 7.97 -9.42
C ILE A 247 8.67 8.03 -10.44
N HIS A 248 7.46 7.71 -9.99
CA HIS A 248 6.24 7.75 -10.78
C HIS A 248 5.24 8.68 -10.12
N PHE A 249 4.79 9.69 -10.87
CA PHE A 249 3.73 10.58 -10.42
C PHE A 249 2.40 10.01 -10.84
N LEU A 250 1.50 9.86 -9.87
CA LEU A 250 0.21 9.21 -10.06
C LEU A 250 -0.93 10.14 -9.64
N THR A 251 -2.06 10.03 -10.31
CA THR A 251 -3.32 10.71 -9.93
C THR A 251 -4.40 9.67 -9.64
N PRO A 252 -5.18 9.82 -8.55
CA PRO A 252 -6.19 8.83 -8.20
C PRO A 252 -7.35 8.91 -9.20
N THR A 253 -7.89 7.75 -9.56
CA THR A 253 -9.23 7.70 -10.19
C THR A 253 -10.30 8.10 -9.16
N ASP A 254 -11.45 8.57 -9.63
CA ASP A 254 -12.54 9.01 -8.73
C ASP A 254 -13.03 7.89 -7.78
N PHE A 255 -12.95 6.63 -8.24
CA PHE A 255 -13.34 5.44 -7.50
C PHE A 255 -12.20 4.82 -6.67
N SER A 256 -10.98 5.37 -6.72
CA SER A 256 -9.89 4.97 -5.82
C SER A 256 -10.31 5.18 -4.36
N GLN A 257 -10.06 4.18 -3.51
CA GLN A 257 -10.32 4.28 -2.06
C GLN A 257 -9.16 4.90 -1.28
N ILE A 258 -8.03 5.13 -1.96
CA ILE A 258 -6.83 5.79 -1.47
C ILE A 258 -6.68 7.13 -2.16
#